data_AF-B6VNZ2-F1
#
_entry.id   AF-B6VNZ2-F1
#
_cell.length_a   1.000
_cell.length_b   1.000
_cell.length_c   1.000
_cell.angle_alpha   90.00
_cell.angle_beta   90.00
_cell.angle_gamma   90.00
#
_symmetry.space_group_name_H-M   'P 1'
#
loop_
_entity.id
_entity.type
_entity.pdbx_description
1 polymer ?
#
loop_
_entity_poly.entity_id
_entity_poly.type
_entity_poly.pdbx_seq_one_letter_code
_entity_poly.pdbx_strand_id
1 'polypeptide(L)'
;TMPIVAEAARRGVEKIYNRIMITHLLMDEAKENRVGGAVGFNCRTGDYHVFRAKAVIVGAGGASHIFKPRSVGEGMGRTWYAPWSSGSAYALPIQVGAKMTQTENRIVLTRFKDGYGPVGARANSFKPAGLVPLVRVNSELGVIMVIAVS
;
A
#
# COMPACT_ATOMS: atom_id res chain seq x y z
N THR A 1 -18.43 3.32 12.43
CA THR A 1 -17.31 3.67 13.31
C THR A 1 -16.02 3.40 12.58
N MET A 2 -15.14 4.38 12.56
CA MET A 2 -13.83 4.25 11.93
C MET A 2 -12.97 3.27 12.78
N PRO A 3 -12.07 2.47 12.19
CA PRO A 3 -11.20 1.60 12.97
C PRO A 3 -10.38 2.42 13.97
N ILE A 4 -10.20 1.92 15.20
CA ILE A 4 -9.52 2.64 16.31
C ILE A 4 -8.14 3.16 15.88
N VAL A 5 -7.39 2.34 15.15
CA VAL A 5 -6.05 2.71 14.65
C VAL A 5 -6.12 3.83 13.62
N ALA A 6 -7.14 3.85 12.76
CA ALA A 6 -7.32 4.89 11.75
C ALA A 6 -7.74 6.23 12.39
N GLU A 7 -8.53 6.19 13.45
CA GLU A 7 -8.90 7.38 14.21
C GLU A 7 -7.69 8.00 14.91
N ALA A 8 -6.87 7.18 15.57
CA ALA A 8 -5.63 7.64 16.20
C ALA A 8 -4.65 8.21 15.16
N ALA A 9 -4.50 7.53 14.02
CA ALA A 9 -3.65 8.02 12.94
C ALA A 9 -4.11 9.39 12.43
N ARG A 10 -5.42 9.59 12.24
CA ARG A 10 -5.98 10.86 11.75
C ARG A 10 -5.69 12.04 12.68
N ARG A 11 -5.69 11.82 13.99
CA ARG A 11 -5.42 12.89 14.98
C ARG A 11 -3.98 13.39 14.94
N GLY A 12 -3.04 12.58 14.44
CA GLY A 12 -1.62 12.94 14.38
C GLY A 12 -1.15 13.42 13.00
N VAL A 13 -2.04 13.85 12.11
CA VAL A 13 -1.63 14.30 10.77
C VAL A 13 -2.24 15.65 10.42
N GLU A 14 -1.46 16.44 9.71
CA GLU A 14 -1.93 17.66 9.07
C GLU A 14 -2.76 17.36 7.81
N LYS A 15 -2.24 16.50 6.90
CA LYS A 15 -2.89 16.24 5.61
C LYS A 15 -2.97 14.76 5.28
N ILE A 16 -4.13 14.39 4.78
CA ILE A 16 -4.48 13.05 4.36
C ILE A 16 -5.05 13.12 2.96
N TYR A 17 -4.41 12.46 2.00
CA TYR A 17 -4.95 12.30 0.66
C TYR A 17 -5.45 10.89 0.46
N ASN A 18 -6.69 10.80 0.02
CA ASN A 18 -7.41 9.54 -0.15
C ASN A 18 -7.61 9.26 -1.63
N ARG A 19 -7.66 7.98 -2.01
CA ARG A 19 -7.96 7.52 -3.38
C ARG A 19 -6.89 7.87 -4.41
N ILE A 20 -5.65 8.07 -3.97
CA ILE A 20 -4.51 8.30 -4.86
C ILE A 20 -3.68 7.03 -4.94
N MET A 21 -3.53 6.49 -6.15
CA MET A 21 -2.64 5.38 -6.44
C MET A 21 -1.28 5.93 -6.83
N ILE A 22 -0.26 5.67 -6.00
CA ILE A 22 1.12 5.99 -6.32
C ILE A 22 1.69 4.92 -7.25
N THR A 23 2.37 5.38 -8.31
CA THR A 23 2.88 4.52 -9.38
C THR A 23 4.40 4.50 -9.43
N HIS A 24 5.05 5.63 -9.15
CA HIS A 24 6.51 5.76 -9.19
C HIS A 24 7.02 6.63 -8.05
N LEU A 25 8.25 6.35 -7.63
CA LEU A 25 9.03 7.22 -6.76
C LEU A 25 9.89 8.15 -7.62
N LEU A 26 10.12 9.37 -7.15
CA LEU A 26 10.97 10.35 -7.81
C LEU A 26 12.33 10.41 -7.13
N MET A 27 13.40 10.42 -7.91
CA MET A 27 14.76 10.61 -7.43
C MET A 27 15.13 12.10 -7.41
N ASP A 28 16.02 12.48 -6.50
CA ASP A 28 16.59 13.81 -6.42
C ASP A 28 17.67 13.98 -7.50
N GLU A 29 17.60 15.05 -8.28
CA GLU A 29 18.59 15.37 -9.32
C GLU A 29 19.91 15.84 -8.72
N ALA A 30 19.87 16.49 -7.54
CA ALA A 30 21.05 17.07 -6.91
C ALA A 30 21.84 16.06 -6.06
N LYS A 31 21.22 14.93 -5.69
CA LYS A 31 21.82 13.93 -4.80
C LYS A 31 21.55 12.53 -5.31
N GLU A 32 22.62 11.87 -5.74
CA GLU A 32 22.56 10.48 -6.18
C GLU A 32 21.96 9.58 -5.09
N ASN A 33 21.13 8.62 -5.52
CA ASN A 33 20.48 7.63 -4.65
C ASN A 33 19.61 8.20 -3.52
N ARG A 34 19.07 9.42 -3.70
CA ARG A 34 18.11 10.03 -2.77
C ARG A 34 16.73 10.12 -3.40
N VAL A 35 15.71 9.73 -2.65
CA VAL A 35 14.30 9.94 -3.04
C VAL A 35 13.92 11.40 -2.80
N GLY A 36 13.40 12.06 -3.84
CA GLY A 36 12.86 13.42 -3.80
C GLY A 36 11.33 13.49 -3.72
N GLY A 37 10.63 12.37 -3.88
CA GLY A 37 9.17 12.36 -3.84
C GLY A 37 8.52 11.11 -4.42
N ALA A 38 7.24 11.26 -4.79
CA ALA A 38 6.45 10.22 -5.44
C ALA A 38 5.39 10.83 -6.36
N VAL A 39 4.94 10.05 -7.34
CA VAL A 39 3.87 10.46 -8.27
C VAL A 39 2.78 9.42 -8.34
N GLY A 40 1.56 9.90 -8.52
CA GLY A 40 0.39 9.05 -8.64
C GLY A 40 -0.79 9.76 -9.25
N PHE A 41 -1.90 9.06 -9.37
CA PHE A 41 -3.13 9.59 -9.91
C PHE A 41 -4.31 9.28 -8.99
N ASN A 42 -5.33 10.12 -9.03
CA ASN A 42 -6.57 9.89 -8.31
C ASN A 42 -7.41 8.85 -9.04
N CYS A 43 -7.73 7.73 -8.39
CA CYS A 43 -8.49 6.64 -9.01
C CYS A 43 -9.95 7.01 -9.35
N ARG A 44 -10.45 8.16 -8.88
CA ARG A 44 -11.81 8.61 -9.14
C ARG A 44 -11.88 9.72 -10.18
N THR A 45 -10.99 10.70 -10.09
CA THR A 45 -10.99 11.88 -10.98
C THR A 45 -10.00 11.77 -12.13
N GLY A 46 -8.98 10.91 -12.01
CA GLY A 46 -7.88 10.83 -12.96
C GLY A 46 -6.82 11.92 -12.79
N ASP A 47 -6.97 12.79 -11.77
CA ASP A 47 -6.03 13.89 -11.55
C ASP A 47 -4.63 13.37 -11.21
N TYR A 48 -3.63 13.98 -11.84
CA TYR A 48 -2.23 13.64 -11.59
C TYR A 48 -1.69 14.42 -10.39
N HIS A 49 -1.05 13.71 -9.47
CA HIS A 49 -0.51 14.27 -8.23
C HIS A 49 0.99 14.04 -8.13
N VAL A 50 1.73 15.13 -7.86
CA VAL A 50 3.16 15.12 -7.60
C VAL A 50 3.41 15.47 -6.14
N PHE A 51 4.04 14.55 -5.42
CA PHE A 51 4.37 14.71 -4.01
C PHE A 51 5.88 14.90 -3.86
N ARG A 52 6.30 16.09 -3.41
CA ARG A 52 7.71 16.37 -3.08
C ARG A 52 7.96 16.15 -1.59
N ALA A 53 9.00 15.40 -1.25
CA ALA A 53 9.30 15.02 0.13
C ALA A 53 10.81 14.98 0.40
N LYS A 54 11.20 15.22 1.65
CA LYS A 54 12.57 14.98 2.13
C LYS A 54 12.82 13.51 2.47
N ALA A 55 11.75 12.78 2.84
CA ALA A 55 11.77 11.36 3.12
C ALA A 55 10.43 10.72 2.71
N VAL A 56 10.50 9.50 2.17
CA VAL A 56 9.33 8.74 1.71
C VAL A 56 9.27 7.39 2.42
N ILE A 57 8.12 7.04 2.98
CA ILE A 57 7.86 5.75 3.63
C ILE A 57 6.84 4.99 2.78
N VAL A 58 7.18 3.78 2.33
CA VAL A 58 6.29 2.93 1.52
C VAL A 58 5.58 1.92 2.43
N GLY A 59 4.29 2.12 2.66
CA GLY A 59 3.43 1.29 3.51
C GLY A 59 2.35 0.54 2.73
N ALA A 60 2.66 0.08 1.51
CA ALA A 60 1.69 -0.45 0.54
C ALA A 60 1.25 -1.92 0.74
N GLY A 61 1.68 -2.57 1.83
CA GLY A 61 1.39 -3.98 2.11
C GLY A 61 2.16 -4.94 1.20
N GLY A 62 1.95 -6.25 1.38
CA GLY A 62 2.65 -7.28 0.61
C GLY A 62 2.11 -7.46 -0.83
N ALA A 63 2.21 -8.68 -1.34
CA ALA A 63 1.69 -9.03 -2.66
C ALA A 63 0.81 -10.28 -2.61
N SER A 64 -0.40 -10.13 -3.13
CA SER A 64 -1.40 -11.17 -3.38
C SER A 64 -1.54 -11.38 -4.88
N HIS A 65 -2.21 -12.47 -5.29
CA HIS A 65 -2.53 -12.77 -6.68
C HIS A 65 -1.35 -12.96 -7.66
N ILE A 66 -0.12 -13.05 -7.16
CA ILE A 66 1.05 -13.44 -7.98
C ILE A 66 0.90 -14.89 -8.48
N PHE A 67 0.35 -15.77 -7.65
CA PHE A 67 0.15 -17.19 -7.99
C PHE A 67 -1.31 -17.49 -8.28
N LYS A 68 -1.56 -18.44 -9.18
CA LYS A 68 -2.91 -18.94 -9.48
C LYS A 68 -3.54 -19.51 -8.20
N PRO A 69 -4.69 -18.97 -7.73
CA PRO A 69 -5.38 -19.48 -6.55
C PRO A 69 -6.02 -20.84 -6.81
N ARG A 70 -6.32 -21.58 -5.74
CA ARG A 70 -6.98 -22.90 -5.82
C ARG A 70 -8.43 -22.83 -6.28
N SER A 71 -9.12 -21.72 -6.02
CA SER A 71 -10.47 -21.45 -6.51
C SER A 71 -10.41 -20.40 -7.63
N VAL A 72 -11.04 -20.69 -8.77
CA VAL A 72 -11.12 -19.80 -9.95
C VAL A 72 -12.53 -19.25 -10.11
N GLY A 73 -12.71 -18.19 -10.90
CA GLY A 73 -13.99 -17.49 -11.04
C GLY A 73 -14.28 -16.59 -9.83
N GLU A 74 -15.50 -16.61 -9.31
CA GLU A 74 -15.89 -15.81 -8.13
C GLU A 74 -15.03 -16.09 -6.89
N GLY A 75 -14.48 -17.30 -6.80
CA GLY A 75 -13.59 -17.71 -5.72
C GLY A 75 -12.21 -17.05 -5.74
N MET A 76 -11.84 -16.34 -6.81
CA MET A 76 -10.51 -15.72 -6.90
C MET A 76 -10.28 -14.65 -5.84
N GLY A 77 -11.30 -13.87 -5.48
CA GLY A 77 -11.19 -12.85 -4.42
C GLY A 77 -11.01 -13.42 -3.01
N ARG A 78 -11.18 -14.74 -2.86
CA ARG A 78 -10.99 -15.47 -1.60
C ARG A 78 -9.52 -15.84 -1.45
N THR A 79 -8.65 -14.83 -1.37
CA THR A 79 -7.25 -15.03 -0.98
C THR A 79 -7.08 -14.91 0.53
N TRP A 80 -6.06 -15.56 1.08
CA TRP A 80 -5.77 -15.50 2.51
C TRP A 80 -5.22 -14.13 2.92
N TYR A 81 -4.32 -13.57 2.10
CA TYR A 81 -3.80 -12.23 2.32
C TYR A 81 -4.75 -11.18 1.72
N ALA A 82 -4.45 -9.91 1.86
CA ALA A 82 -5.30 -8.84 1.34
C ALA A 82 -5.37 -8.90 -0.20
N PRO A 83 -6.54 -9.09 -0.84
CA PRO A 83 -6.64 -9.19 -2.31
C PRO A 83 -6.25 -7.90 -3.04
N TRP A 84 -6.40 -6.76 -2.35
CA TRP A 84 -6.03 -5.42 -2.82
C TRP A 84 -4.53 -5.09 -2.67
N SER A 85 -3.71 -6.04 -2.25
CA SER A 85 -2.27 -5.86 -2.16
C SER A 85 -1.61 -6.42 -3.41
N SER A 86 -1.24 -5.56 -4.37
CA SER A 86 -0.64 -5.95 -5.67
C SER A 86 0.89 -6.00 -5.67
N GLY A 87 1.55 -5.80 -4.53
CA GLY A 87 3.01 -5.77 -4.45
C GLY A 87 3.64 -4.41 -4.73
N SER A 88 2.88 -3.31 -4.68
CA SER A 88 3.41 -1.96 -4.83
C SER A 88 4.51 -1.62 -3.82
N ALA A 89 4.51 -2.23 -2.63
CA ALA A 89 5.59 -2.06 -1.67
C ALA A 89 6.93 -2.65 -2.11
N TYR A 90 6.92 -3.61 -3.04
CA TYR A 90 8.12 -4.19 -3.62
C TYR A 90 8.48 -3.50 -4.93
N ALA A 91 7.50 -3.24 -5.81
CA ALA A 91 7.75 -2.64 -7.11
C ALA A 91 8.32 -1.21 -7.00
N LEU A 92 7.75 -0.37 -6.12
CA LEU A 92 8.18 1.03 -5.98
C LEU A 92 9.65 1.15 -5.55
N PRO A 93 10.13 0.44 -4.50
CA PRO A 93 11.53 0.51 -4.10
C PRO A 93 12.49 -0.17 -5.09
N ILE A 94 12.07 -1.29 -5.72
CA ILE A 94 12.92 -1.99 -6.70
C ILE A 94 13.25 -1.07 -7.88
N GLN A 95 12.28 -0.31 -8.37
CA GLN A 95 12.47 0.62 -9.50
C GLN A 95 13.47 1.73 -9.21
N VAL A 96 13.63 2.14 -7.95
CA VAL A 96 14.62 3.15 -7.53
C VAL A 96 15.95 2.56 -7.07
N GLY A 97 16.15 1.26 -7.27
CA GLY A 97 17.40 0.58 -6.92
C GLY A 97 17.54 0.26 -5.43
N ALA A 98 16.43 0.22 -4.68
CA ALA A 98 16.47 -0.22 -3.29
C ALA A 98 16.86 -1.70 -3.20
N LYS A 99 17.78 -2.02 -2.29
CA LYS A 99 18.22 -3.40 -2.05
C LYS A 99 17.08 -4.18 -1.40
N MET A 100 16.71 -5.30 -2.03
CA MET A 100 15.75 -6.25 -1.50
C MET A 100 16.47 -7.41 -0.81
N THR A 101 15.80 -8.04 0.15
CA THR A 101 16.30 -9.23 0.84
C THR A 101 15.19 -10.28 0.93
N GLN A 102 15.58 -11.56 0.90
CA GLN A 102 14.67 -12.70 1.07
C GLN A 102 13.44 -12.68 0.14
N THR A 103 13.62 -12.23 -1.10
CA THR A 103 12.52 -12.16 -2.09
C THR A 103 12.00 -13.53 -2.52
N GLU A 104 12.78 -14.58 -2.29
CA GLU A 104 12.42 -15.98 -2.49
C GLU A 104 11.51 -16.54 -1.38
N ASN A 105 11.47 -15.87 -0.21
CA ASN A 105 10.69 -16.33 0.93
C ASN A 105 9.20 -16.09 0.69
N ARG A 106 8.47 -17.18 0.46
CA ARG A 106 7.02 -17.18 0.27
C ARG A 106 6.32 -17.85 1.44
N ILE A 107 5.22 -17.25 1.88
CA ILE A 107 4.38 -17.79 2.94
C ILE A 107 3.27 -18.64 2.31
N VAL A 108 3.28 -19.95 2.59
CA VAL A 108 2.22 -20.90 2.21
C VAL A 108 1.55 -21.40 3.48
N LEU A 109 0.29 -21.01 3.70
CA LEU A 109 -0.41 -21.30 4.94
C LEU A 109 -1.41 -22.45 4.78
N THR A 110 -1.35 -23.38 5.73
CA THR A 110 -2.34 -24.42 5.92
C THR A 110 -3.55 -23.84 6.64
N ARG A 111 -4.70 -23.81 5.95
CA ARG A 111 -5.98 -23.26 6.44
C ARG A 111 -7.12 -24.16 5.99
N PHE A 112 -8.29 -23.95 6.56
CA PHE A 112 -9.51 -24.61 6.11
C PHE A 112 -9.70 -24.43 4.61
N LYS A 113 -10.02 -25.54 3.95
CA LYS A 113 -10.22 -25.58 2.50
C LYS A 113 -11.38 -24.64 2.13
N ASP A 114 -11.16 -23.83 1.10
CA ASP A 114 -12.13 -22.89 0.48
C ASP A 114 -12.69 -21.77 1.39
N GLY A 115 -12.41 -21.84 2.70
CA GLY A 115 -12.64 -20.80 3.69
C GLY A 115 -11.53 -19.76 3.66
N TYR A 116 -11.57 -18.88 2.65
CA TYR A 116 -10.62 -17.78 2.56
C TYR A 116 -11.37 -16.45 2.60
N GLY A 117 -11.17 -15.72 3.70
CA GLY A 117 -11.34 -14.28 3.75
C GLY A 117 -10.05 -13.70 4.32
N PRO A 118 -9.68 -12.46 4.00
CA PRO A 118 -8.51 -11.82 4.57
C PRO A 118 -8.67 -11.78 6.09
N VAL A 119 -7.96 -12.66 6.81
CA VAL A 119 -8.11 -12.79 8.28
C VAL A 119 -7.63 -11.51 8.97
N GLY A 120 -6.77 -10.73 8.31
CA GLY A 120 -6.40 -9.37 8.72
C GLY A 120 -7.56 -8.37 8.73
N ALA A 121 -8.69 -8.66 8.07
CA ALA A 121 -9.89 -7.81 8.14
C ALA A 121 -10.82 -8.18 9.31
N ARG A 122 -10.82 -9.44 9.79
CA ARG A 122 -11.74 -9.90 10.84
C ARG A 122 -11.17 -9.86 12.26
N ALA A 123 -9.85 -10.00 12.44
CA ALA A 123 -9.23 -9.81 13.77
C ALA A 123 -9.15 -8.33 14.19
N ASN A 124 -9.19 -7.40 13.22
CA ASN A 124 -9.14 -5.95 13.41
C ASN A 124 -10.43 -5.25 12.94
N SER A 125 -11.63 -5.77 13.23
CA SER A 125 -12.91 -5.04 13.03
C SER A 125 -13.00 -4.20 11.74
N PHE A 126 -12.55 -4.74 10.59
CA PHE A 126 -12.42 -3.98 9.34
C PHE A 126 -13.66 -4.28 8.48
N LYS A 127 -14.66 -3.40 8.55
CA LYS A 127 -15.75 -3.38 7.57
C LYS A 127 -15.16 -3.09 6.17
N PRO A 128 -15.70 -3.68 5.09
CA PRO A 128 -15.21 -3.50 3.71
C PRO A 128 -15.50 -2.11 3.12
N ALA A 129 -15.91 -1.13 3.91
CA ALA A 129 -16.16 0.25 3.49
C ALA A 129 -15.05 1.16 4.01
N GLY A 130 -13.90 1.18 3.33
CA GLY A 130 -12.83 2.12 3.71
C GLY A 130 -11.41 1.62 3.53
N LEU A 131 -11.12 0.85 2.48
CA LEU A 131 -9.75 0.83 1.95
C LEU A 131 -9.47 2.19 1.37
N VAL A 132 -8.86 3.03 2.18
CA VAL A 132 -8.48 4.38 1.83
C VAL A 132 -7.01 4.33 1.44
N PRO A 133 -6.64 4.56 0.17
CA PRO A 133 -5.24 4.80 -0.21
C PRO A 133 -4.85 6.10 0.47
N LEU A 134 -4.13 6.02 1.58
CA LEU A 134 -3.95 7.14 2.49
C LEU A 134 -2.52 7.62 2.37
N VAL A 135 -2.31 8.73 1.65
CA VAL A 135 -1.01 9.43 1.64
C VAL A 135 -1.01 10.36 2.85
N ARG A 136 -0.13 10.07 3.81
CA ARG A 136 0.04 10.85 5.03
C ARG A 136 1.20 11.82 4.82
N VAL A 137 0.96 13.13 4.93
CA VAL A 137 2.00 14.15 4.79
C VAL A 137 2.14 14.90 6.13
N ASN A 138 3.36 14.94 6.67
CA ASN A 138 3.72 15.79 7.79
C ASN A 138 4.65 16.90 7.28
N SER A 139 4.16 18.15 7.24
CA SER A 139 4.92 19.29 6.68
C SER A 139 6.11 19.71 7.55
N GLU A 140 6.07 19.49 8.86
CA GLU A 140 7.14 19.87 9.79
C GLU A 140 8.41 19.03 9.60
N LEU A 141 8.25 17.77 9.18
CA LEU A 141 9.36 16.84 8.92
C LEU A 141 9.63 16.62 7.42
N GLY A 142 8.74 17.07 6.54
CA GLY A 142 8.82 16.84 5.09
C GLY A 142 8.73 15.35 4.72
N VAL A 143 8.05 14.54 5.54
CA VAL A 143 7.92 13.08 5.37
C VAL A 143 6.59 12.77 4.70
N ILE A 144 6.62 11.91 3.67
CA ILE A 144 5.43 11.40 3.00
C ILE A 144 5.35 9.89 3.19
N MET A 145 4.31 9.42 3.87
CA MET A 145 3.97 8.00 3.90
C MET A 145 3.00 7.71 2.76
N VAL A 146 3.47 6.90 1.82
CA VAL A 146 2.69 6.39 0.71
C VAL A 146 2.09 5.04 1.09
N ILE A 147 0.78 5.00 1.29
CA ILE A 147 0.02 3.76 1.39
C ILE A 147 -0.67 3.54 0.04
N ALA A 148 0.07 3.00 -0.92
CA ALA A 148 -0.49 2.60 -2.21
C ALA A 148 -1.19 1.25 -2.05
N VAL A 149 -2.51 1.24 -2.04
CA VAL A 149 -3.30 0.00 -2.06
C VAL A 149 -4.12 0.01 -3.34
N SER A 150 -4.00 -1.05 -4.13
CA SER A 150 -4.73 -1.24 -5.39
C SER A 150 -6.02 -2.00 -5.17
#